data_AF-A0A840D0B6-F1
#
_entry.id   AF-A0A840D0B6-F1
#
_cell.length_a   1.000
_cell.length_b   1.000
_cell.length_c   1.000
_cell.angle_alpha   90.00
_cell.angle_beta   90.00
_cell.angle_gamma   90.00
#
_symmetry.space_group_name_H-M   'P 1'
#
loop_
_entity.id
_entity.type
_entity.pdbx_description
1 polymer ?
#
loop_
_entity_poly.entity_id
_entity_poly.type
_entity_poly.pdbx_seq_one_letter_code
_entity_poly.pdbx_strand_id
1 'polypeptide(L)'
;MEEKAVHQISAGIFAPIAGSFVIDSLQMMIPWLIAMFCVILCDLITGVRKSILMGEHVRFSRAWRATMGKMVTYFSFVVMVVMVQKASGMSIRIDTYSCLFVCFIEGSSIISNILKPKGYNFNLAIAIGVFAKKVFSIDKEDIDGVITKEKNKED
;
A
#
# COMPACT_ATOMS: atom_id res chain seq x y z
N MET A 1 28.92 34.15 27.47
CA MET A 1 29.50 32.78 27.39
C MET A 1 28.48 31.72 27.80
N GLU A 2 27.62 31.99 28.79
CA GLU A 2 26.57 31.06 29.21
C GLU A 2 25.58 30.66 28.10
N GLU A 3 25.08 31.59 27.28
CA GLU A 3 24.15 31.22 26.17
C GLU A 3 24.76 30.22 25.18
N LYS A 4 26.04 30.38 24.82
CA LYS A 4 26.72 29.44 23.90
C LYS A 4 26.90 28.06 24.53
N ALA A 5 27.13 28.01 25.84
CA ALA A 5 27.20 26.74 26.58
C ALA A 5 25.83 26.05 26.66
N VAL A 6 24.74 26.81 26.90
CA VAL A 6 23.37 26.27 26.92
C VAL A 6 22.96 25.75 25.54
N HIS A 7 23.30 26.46 24.46
CA HIS A 7 23.06 25.97 23.09
C HIS A 7 23.89 24.72 22.76
N GLN A 8 25.14 24.64 23.24
CA GLN A 8 26.00 23.48 23.00
C GLN A 8 25.59 22.26 23.85
N ILE A 9 25.10 22.47 25.07
CA ILE A 9 24.54 21.42 25.94
C ILE A 9 23.19 20.93 25.39
N SER A 10 22.30 21.84 25.00
CA SER A 10 21.02 21.47 24.37
C SER A 10 21.22 20.76 23.03
N ALA A 11 22.14 21.23 22.18
CA ALA A 11 22.53 20.51 20.95
C ALA A 11 23.18 19.16 21.24
N GLY A 12 24.03 19.06 22.28
CA GLY A 12 24.70 17.84 22.69
C GLY A 12 23.76 16.76 23.25
N ILE A 13 22.63 17.17 23.85
CA ILE A 13 21.59 16.25 24.36
C ILE A 13 20.56 15.93 23.27
N PHE A 14 20.17 16.91 22.45
CA PHE A 14 19.14 16.73 21.43
C PHE A 14 19.63 15.92 20.22
N ALA A 15 20.88 16.11 19.79
CA ALA A 15 21.46 15.39 18.65
C ALA A 15 21.43 13.85 18.78
N PRO A 16 21.86 13.24 19.91
CA PRO A 16 21.78 11.78 20.07
C PRO A 16 20.33 11.29 20.19
N ILE A 17 19.43 12.06 20.82
CA ILE A 17 18.01 11.70 20.92
C ILE A 17 17.37 11.70 19.52
N ALA A 18 17.56 12.77 18.75
CA ALA A 18 17.08 12.86 17.37
C ALA A 18 17.72 11.80 16.47
N GLY A 19 19.03 11.54 16.63
CA GLY A 19 19.75 10.50 15.90
C GLY A 19 19.21 9.10 16.17
N SER A 20 18.97 8.75 17.44
CA SER A 20 18.37 7.47 17.83
C SER A 20 16.95 7.33 17.29
N PHE A 21 16.14 8.39 17.33
CA PHE A 21 14.80 8.39 16.76
C PHE A 21 14.81 8.12 15.25
N VAL A 22 15.74 8.72 14.51
CA VAL A 22 15.88 8.50 13.06
C VAL A 22 16.33 7.08 12.75
N ILE A 23 17.36 6.56 13.44
CA ILE A 23 17.87 5.21 13.22
C ILE A 23 16.80 4.17 13.52
N ASP A 24 16.11 4.30 14.65
CA ASP A 24 15.01 3.43 15.02
C ASP A 24 13.88 3.47 14.00
N SER A 25 13.51 4.67 13.53
CA SER A 25 12.46 4.82 12.53
C SER A 25 12.88 4.17 11.20
N LEU A 26 14.14 4.31 10.80
CA LEU A 26 14.69 3.65 9.61
C LEU A 26 14.63 2.13 9.71
N GLN A 27 15.03 1.56 10.85
CA GLN A 27 14.97 0.11 11.06
C GLN A 27 13.54 -0.43 10.97
N MET A 28 12.55 0.31 11.48
CA MET A 28 11.13 -0.06 11.36
C MET A 28 10.61 0.09 9.93
N MET A 29 11.13 1.05 9.15
CA MET A 29 10.71 1.28 7.74
C MET A 29 11.26 0.23 6.77
N ILE A 30 12.52 -0.20 6.92
CA ILE A 30 13.20 -1.11 5.98
C ILE A 30 12.37 -2.35 5.58
N PRO A 31 11.82 -3.15 6.51
CA PRO A 31 11.07 -4.35 6.13
C PRO A 31 9.81 -4.02 5.32
N TRP A 32 9.12 -2.94 5.67
CA TRP A 32 7.91 -2.50 4.97
C TRP A 32 8.21 -1.93 3.59
N LEU A 33 9.33 -1.20 3.44
CA LEU A 33 9.78 -0.72 2.13
C LEU A 33 10.11 -1.87 1.18
N ILE A 34 10.79 -2.91 1.67
CA ILE A 34 11.10 -4.11 0.88
C ILE A 34 9.79 -4.82 0.49
N ALA A 35 8.87 -5.02 1.44
CA ALA A 35 7.59 -5.66 1.17
C ALA A 35 6.78 -4.92 0.09
N MET A 36 6.65 -3.60 0.21
CA MET A 36 5.96 -2.76 -0.78
C MET A 36 6.63 -2.82 -2.15
N PHE A 37 7.96 -2.78 -2.19
CA PHE A 37 8.71 -2.91 -3.44
C PHE A 37 8.44 -4.25 -4.14
N CYS A 38 8.47 -5.36 -3.40
CA CYS A 38 8.16 -6.69 -3.93
C CYS A 38 6.73 -6.76 -4.51
N VAL A 39 5.74 -6.21 -3.79
CA VAL A 39 4.34 -6.22 -4.23
C VAL A 39 4.16 -5.44 -5.53
N ILE A 40 4.77 -4.25 -5.64
CA ILE A 40 4.71 -3.42 -6.86
C ILE A 40 5.35 -4.15 -8.05
N LEU A 41 6.49 -4.81 -7.84
CA LEU A 41 7.13 -5.61 -8.88
C LEU A 41 6.24 -6.77 -9.34
N CYS A 42 5.59 -7.47 -8.41
CA CYS A 42 4.64 -8.53 -8.73
C CYS A 42 3.44 -8.00 -9.54
N ASP A 43 2.89 -6.84 -9.19
CA ASP A 43 1.80 -6.20 -9.94
C ASP A 43 2.25 -5.81 -11.36
N LEU A 44 3.45 -5.25 -11.53
CA LEU A 44 4.01 -4.94 -12.84
C LEU A 44 4.20 -6.22 -13.69
N ILE A 45 4.82 -7.26 -13.15
CA ILE A 45 5.09 -8.51 -13.88
C ILE A 45 3.79 -9.17 -14.31
N THR A 46 2.79 -9.23 -13.42
CA THR A 46 1.49 -9.83 -13.73
C THR A 46 0.66 -8.98 -14.69
N GLY A 47 0.73 -7.64 -14.59
CA GLY A 47 0.14 -6.72 -15.54
C GLY A 47 0.74 -6.85 -16.96
N VAL A 48 2.06 -6.97 -17.05
CA VAL A 48 2.76 -7.21 -18.33
C VAL A 48 2.39 -8.58 -18.90
N ARG A 49 2.42 -9.64 -18.08
CA ARG A 49 2.01 -10.98 -18.51
C ARG A 49 0.59 -11.01 -19.03
N LYS A 50 -0.35 -10.34 -18.34
CA LYS A 50 -1.74 -10.19 -18.81
C LYS A 50 -1.81 -9.53 -20.18
N SER A 51 -1.11 -8.40 -20.36
CA SER A 51 -1.09 -7.67 -21.64
C SER A 51 -0.57 -8.54 -22.78
N ILE A 52 0.50 -9.31 -22.56
CA ILE A 52 1.04 -10.24 -23.54
C ILE A 52 0.01 -11.32 -23.89
N LEU A 53 -0.63 -11.91 -22.88
CA LEU A 53 -1.59 -13.01 -23.09
C LEU A 53 -2.89 -12.56 -23.79
N MET A 54 -3.31 -11.31 -23.59
CA MET A 54 -4.50 -10.75 -24.23
C MET A 54 -4.20 -10.08 -25.59
N GLY A 55 -2.95 -10.09 -26.05
CA GLY A 55 -2.54 -9.45 -27.29
C GLY A 55 -2.68 -7.92 -27.30
N GLU A 56 -2.93 -7.30 -26.14
CA GLU A 56 -3.01 -5.84 -26.03
C GLU A 56 -1.60 -5.25 -26.09
N HIS A 57 -1.39 -4.31 -27.01
CA HIS A 57 -0.15 -3.56 -27.11
C HIS A 57 -0.01 -2.58 -25.93
N VAL A 58 0.49 -3.04 -24.79
CA VAL A 58 0.85 -2.15 -23.68
C VAL A 58 2.22 -1.56 -23.94
N ARG A 59 2.26 -0.24 -24.09
CA ARG A 59 3.51 0.52 -24.21
C ARG A 59 4.26 0.43 -22.87
N PHE A 60 5.34 -0.36 -22.81
CA PHE A 60 6.16 -0.56 -21.61
C PHE A 60 6.51 0.75 -20.87
N SER A 61 6.78 1.83 -21.59
CA SER A 61 7.02 3.17 -21.01
C SER A 61 5.86 3.70 -20.15
N ARG A 62 4.60 3.39 -20.50
CA ARG A 62 3.42 3.79 -19.72
C ARG A 62 3.30 2.96 -18.44
N ALA A 63 3.51 1.64 -18.53
CA ALA A 63 3.48 0.74 -17.38
C ALA A 63 4.56 1.09 -16.36
N TRP A 64 5.77 1.40 -16.82
CA TRP A 64 6.86 1.87 -15.97
C TRP A 64 6.50 3.18 -15.25
N ARG A 65 5.95 4.17 -15.96
CA ARG A 65 5.53 5.44 -15.34
C ARG A 65 4.46 5.24 -14.25
N ALA A 66 3.48 4.38 -14.51
CA ALA A 66 2.47 4.04 -13.51
C ALA A 66 3.10 3.35 -12.28
N THR A 67 4.07 2.46 -12.51
CA THR A 67 4.83 1.78 -11.45
C THR A 67 5.65 2.77 -10.61
N MET A 68 6.31 3.74 -11.24
CA MET A 68 7.05 4.78 -10.51
C MET A 68 6.13 5.64 -9.63
N GLY A 69 4.94 6.00 -10.13
CA GLY A 69 3.93 6.70 -9.32
C GLY A 69 3.50 5.89 -8.10
N LYS A 70 3.27 4.57 -8.28
CA LYS A 70 3.00 3.65 -7.17
C LYS A 70 4.17 3.61 -6.17
N MET A 71 5.41 3.48 -6.64
CA MET A 71 6.59 3.45 -5.74
C MET A 71 6.70 4.70 -4.88
N VAL A 72 6.55 5.89 -5.45
CA VAL A 72 6.64 7.15 -4.68
C VAL A 72 5.51 7.24 -3.65
N THR A 73 4.29 6.85 -4.04
CA THR A 73 3.12 6.89 -3.16
C THR A 73 3.27 5.94 -1.97
N TYR A 74 3.68 4.70 -2.23
CA TYR A 74 3.86 3.70 -1.18
C TYR A 74 5.07 3.97 -0.30
N PHE A 75 6.16 4.50 -0.86
CA PHE A 75 7.29 4.98 -0.08
C PHE A 75 6.85 6.05 0.91
N SER A 76 6.11 7.06 0.43
CA SER A 76 5.59 8.15 1.26
C SER A 76 4.62 7.62 2.34
N PHE A 77 3.80 6.64 1.98
CA PHE A 77 2.88 5.99 2.91
C PHE A 77 3.62 5.24 4.04
N VAL A 78 4.64 4.44 3.72
CA VAL A 78 5.43 3.71 4.74
C VAL A 78 6.11 4.68 5.70
N VAL A 79 6.70 5.76 5.18
CA VAL A 79 7.32 6.80 6.02
C VAL A 79 6.28 7.42 6.96
N MET A 80 5.12 7.80 6.44
CA MET A 80 4.04 8.39 7.23
C MET A 80 3.59 7.43 8.35
N VAL A 81 3.29 6.17 8.03
CA VAL A 81 2.75 5.23 9.02
C VAL A 81 3.78 4.90 10.10
N VAL A 82 5.06 4.74 9.75
CA VAL A 82 6.10 4.48 10.76
C VAL A 82 6.30 5.69 11.68
N MET A 83 6.17 6.92 11.18
CA MET A 83 6.20 8.12 12.03
C MET A 83 4.99 8.16 12.97
N VAL A 84 3.78 7.85 12.48
CA VAL A 84 2.58 7.73 13.32
C VAL A 84 2.74 6.63 14.37
N GLN A 85 3.34 5.50 14.00
CA GLN A 85 3.60 4.38 14.89
C GLN A 85 4.53 4.79 16.05
N LYS A 86 5.61 5.51 15.74
CA LYS A 86 6.55 6.04 16.74
C LYS A 86 5.87 7.11 17.61
N ALA A 87 5.09 8.01 17.03
CA ALA A 87 4.32 9.02 17.77
C ALA A 87 3.26 8.39 18.71
N SER A 88 2.68 7.25 18.33
CA SER A 88 1.69 6.51 19.14
C SER A 88 2.30 5.66 20.26
N GLY A 89 3.60 5.78 20.51
CA GLY A 89 4.30 5.07 21.58
C GLY A 89 4.39 3.55 21.38
N MET A 90 4.32 3.06 20.13
CA MET A 90 4.40 1.62 19.81
C MET A 90 3.31 0.75 20.47
N SER A 91 2.23 1.37 20.97
CA SER A 91 1.15 0.70 21.71
C SER A 91 0.29 -0.23 20.83
N ILE A 92 0.09 0.16 19.57
CA ILE A 92 -0.68 -0.56 18.55
C ILE A 92 0.23 -0.73 17.34
N ARG A 93 0.30 -1.91 16.73
CA ARG A 93 1.10 -2.18 15.50
C ARG A 93 0.45 -1.60 14.23
N ILE A 94 0.23 -0.30 14.22
CA ILE A 94 -0.37 0.49 13.14
C ILE A 94 0.40 0.31 11.82
N ASP A 95 1.74 0.28 11.90
CA ASP A 95 2.63 0.04 10.76
C ASP A 95 2.32 -1.30 10.06
N THR A 96 2.18 -2.34 10.86
CA THR A 96 1.90 -3.69 10.42
C THR A 96 0.53 -3.77 9.76
N TYR A 97 -0.53 -3.33 10.43
CA TYR A 97 -1.88 -3.42 9.88
C TYR A 97 -2.06 -2.57 8.62
N SER A 98 -1.51 -1.37 8.60
CA SER A 98 -1.63 -0.46 7.44
C SER A 98 -0.87 -0.99 6.24
N CYS A 99 0.38 -1.42 6.41
CA CYS A 99 1.16 -1.97 5.30
C CYS A 99 0.56 -3.27 4.78
N LEU A 100 0.07 -4.15 5.67
CA LEU A 100 -0.59 -5.39 5.27
C LEU A 100 -1.90 -5.13 4.49
N PHE A 101 -2.66 -4.10 4.88
CA PHE A 101 -3.86 -3.68 4.17
C PHE A 101 -3.55 -3.20 2.75
N VAL A 102 -2.52 -2.39 2.56
CA VAL A 102 -2.09 -1.98 1.22
C VAL A 102 -1.60 -3.18 0.40
N CYS A 103 -0.81 -4.07 1.01
CA CYS A 103 -0.40 -5.33 0.38
C CYS A 103 -1.61 -6.19 -0.05
N PHE A 104 -2.70 -6.18 0.72
CA PHE A 104 -3.92 -6.91 0.37
C PHE A 104 -4.66 -6.29 -0.84
N ILE A 105 -4.74 -4.95 -0.90
CA ILE A 105 -5.33 -4.24 -2.04
C ILE A 105 -4.55 -4.54 -3.32
N GLU A 106 -3.23 -4.41 -3.28
CA GLU A 106 -2.38 -4.69 -4.44
C GLU A 106 -2.31 -6.20 -4.76
N GLY A 107 -2.28 -7.06 -3.75
CA GLY A 107 -2.38 -8.51 -3.91
C GLY A 107 -3.66 -8.91 -4.64
N SER A 108 -4.76 -8.24 -4.35
CA SER A 108 -6.02 -8.43 -5.05
C SER A 108 -5.97 -7.93 -6.50
N SER A 109 -5.25 -6.83 -6.79
CA SER A 109 -4.94 -6.38 -8.17
C SER A 109 -4.15 -7.43 -8.94
N ILE A 110 -3.10 -8.00 -8.32
CA ILE A 110 -2.26 -9.06 -8.88
C ILE A 110 -3.11 -10.29 -9.24
N ILE A 111 -3.94 -10.75 -8.29
CA ILE A 111 -4.85 -11.89 -8.48
C ILE A 111 -5.82 -11.61 -9.62
N SER A 112 -6.40 -10.41 -9.69
CA SER A 112 -7.28 -9.98 -10.78
C SER A 112 -6.57 -10.02 -12.15
N ASN A 113 -5.32 -9.55 -12.22
CA ASN A 113 -4.52 -9.60 -13.44
C ASN A 113 -4.19 -11.03 -13.88
N ILE A 114 -4.00 -11.97 -12.95
CA ILE A 114 -3.78 -13.40 -13.26
C ILE A 114 -5.07 -14.11 -13.71
N LEU A 115 -6.22 -13.75 -13.14
CA LEU A 115 -7.50 -14.42 -13.39
C LEU A 115 -8.23 -13.93 -14.66
N LYS A 116 -8.05 -12.67 -15.04
CA LYS A 116 -8.61 -12.12 -16.28
C LYS A 116 -8.30 -12.95 -17.54
N PRO A 117 -7.06 -13.38 -17.81
CA PRO A 117 -6.76 -14.23 -18.96
C PRO A 117 -7.39 -15.64 -18.89
N LYS A 118 -7.87 -16.07 -17.71
CA LYS A 118 -8.63 -17.33 -17.54
C LYS A 118 -10.15 -17.14 -17.60
N GLY A 119 -10.64 -15.94 -17.91
CA GLY A 119 -12.06 -15.62 -18.01
C GLY A 119 -12.75 -15.25 -16.69
N TYR A 120 -12.02 -15.16 -15.58
CA TYR A 120 -12.57 -14.79 -14.27
C TYR A 120 -12.31 -13.31 -13.98
N ASN A 121 -13.37 -12.52 -13.80
CA ASN A 121 -13.27 -11.13 -13.36
C ASN A 121 -13.25 -11.06 -11.84
N PHE A 122 -12.05 -10.96 -11.25
CA PHE A 122 -11.92 -10.68 -9.83
C PHE A 122 -12.20 -9.18 -9.60
N ASN A 123 -13.38 -8.88 -9.07
CA ASN A 123 -13.75 -7.51 -8.69
C ASN A 123 -13.37 -7.29 -7.22
N LEU A 124 -12.41 -6.40 -6.98
CA LEU A 124 -11.94 -6.03 -5.65
C LEU A 124 -13.10 -5.61 -4.73
N ALA A 125 -14.11 -4.92 -5.29
CA ALA A 125 -15.31 -4.52 -4.55
C ALA A 125 -16.13 -5.73 -4.06
N ILE A 126 -16.22 -6.80 -4.86
CA ILE A 126 -16.91 -8.04 -4.49
C ILE A 126 -16.08 -8.81 -3.45
N ALA A 127 -14.76 -8.87 -3.60
CA ALA A 127 -13.89 -9.53 -2.64
C ALA A 127 -13.93 -8.85 -1.26
N ILE A 128 -13.86 -7.52 -1.24
CA ILE A 128 -14.04 -6.71 -0.02
C ILE A 128 -15.46 -6.88 0.52
N GLY A 129 -16.49 -6.86 -0.33
CA GLY A 129 -17.89 -7.08 0.08
C GLY A 129 -18.11 -8.44 0.73
N VAL A 130 -17.55 -9.52 0.18
CA VAL A 130 -17.61 -10.88 0.75
C VAL A 130 -16.81 -10.98 2.05
N PHE A 131 -15.65 -10.32 2.12
CA PHE A 131 -14.84 -10.30 3.34
C PHE A 131 -15.52 -9.50 4.45
N ALA A 132 -16.04 -8.31 4.14
CA ALA A 132 -16.84 -7.49 5.04
C ALA A 132 -18.08 -8.25 5.51
N LYS A 133 -18.77 -8.94 4.61
CA LYS A 133 -19.90 -9.80 4.96
C LYS A 133 -19.54 -10.88 5.96
N LYS A 134 -18.41 -11.55 5.75
CA LYS A 134 -17.93 -12.65 6.61
C LYS A 134 -17.46 -12.15 7.98
N VAL A 135 -16.87 -10.95 8.04
CA VAL A 135 -16.37 -10.34 9.28
C VAL A 135 -17.48 -9.64 10.06
N PHE A 136 -18.43 -8.99 9.38
CA PHE A 136 -19.51 -8.21 9.99
C PHE A 136 -20.85 -8.96 10.09
N SER A 137 -20.97 -10.20 9.59
CA SER A 137 -22.23 -10.95 9.54
C SER A 137 -23.40 -10.16 8.92
N ILE A 138 -23.10 -9.28 7.96
CA ILE A 138 -24.12 -8.49 7.25
C ILE A 138 -24.89 -9.42 6.30
N ASP A 139 -26.22 -9.36 6.32
CA ASP A 139 -27.06 -10.24 5.51
C ASP A 139 -27.00 -9.92 4.00
N LYS A 140 -27.49 -10.84 3.16
CA LYS A 140 -27.44 -10.73 1.69
C LYS A 140 -28.12 -9.46 1.13
N GLU A 141 -29.08 -8.90 1.85
CA GLU A 141 -30.00 -7.86 1.34
C GLU A 141 -29.33 -6.48 1.21
N ASP A 142 -28.30 -6.17 2.01
CA ASP A 142 -27.63 -4.85 1.97
C ASP A 142 -26.61 -4.70 0.83
N ILE A 143 -26.22 -5.80 0.18
CA ILE A 143 -25.16 -5.79 -0.86
C ILE A 143 -25.71 -5.42 -2.24
N ASP A 144 -26.99 -5.70 -2.52
CA ASP A 144 -27.63 -5.41 -3.81
C ASP A 144 -27.78 -3.90 -4.07
N GLY A 145 -27.73 -3.07 -3.03
CA GLY A 145 -27.73 -1.60 -3.15
C GLY A 145 -26.38 -0.98 -3.52
N VAL A 146 -25.26 -1.71 -3.37
CA VAL A 146 -23.90 -1.16 -3.53
C VAL A 146 -23.27 -1.51 -4.87
N ILE A 147 -23.72 -2.57 -5.54
CA ILE A 147 -23.21 -2.99 -6.85
C ILE A 147 -24.24 -2.66 -7.93
N THR A 148 -24.39 -1.38 -8.24
CA THR A 148 -25.08 -0.95 -9.46
C THR A 148 -24.20 -1.32 -10.65
N LYS A 149 -24.59 -2.37 -11.38
CA LYS A 149 -24.05 -2.65 -12.72
C LYS A 149 -24.27 -1.40 -13.59
N GLU A 150 -23.20 -0.78 -14.06
CA GLU A 150 -23.29 0.14 -15.19
C GLU A 150 -23.81 -0.67 -16.39
N LYS A 151 -25.08 -0.43 -16.75
CA LYS A 151 -25.62 -0.88 -18.03
C LYS A 151 -24.93 -0.04 -19.11
N ASN A 152 -24.07 -0.67 -19.89
CA ASN A 152 -23.67 -0.12 -21.19
C ASN A 152 -24.94 0.21 -21.97
N LYS A 153 -25.17 1.50 -22.23
CA LYS A 153 -26.06 1.96 -23.30
C LYS A 153 -25.26 1.85 -24.59
N GLU A 154 -25.61 0.88 -25.42
CA GLU A 154 -25.38 0.98 -26.86
C GLU A 154 -26.49 1.90 -27.40
N ASP A 155 -26.08 3.04 -27.95
CA ASP A 155 -26.87 3.85 -28.88
C ASP A 155 -26.37 3.55 -30.30
#